data_AF-A0A962SQB7-F1
#
_entry.id   AF-A0A962SQB7-F1
#
_cell.length_a   1.000
_cell.length_b   1.000
_cell.length_c   1.000
_cell.angle_alpha   90.00
_cell.angle_beta   90.00
_cell.angle_gamma   90.00
#
_symmetry.space_group_name_H-M   'P 1'
#
loop_
_entity.id
_entity.type
_entity.pdbx_description
1 polymer ?
#
loop_
_entity_poly.entity_id
_entity_poly.type
_entity_poly.pdbx_seq_one_letter_code
_entity_poly.pdbx_strand_id
1 'polypeptide(L)'
;MLSLALVSGPVIAGQTVHKCPGPDGKPVYQQNACSDGAGAELNIETGRPSQSRRATQEEIDQCLQLIKIRYNYKDPESLRVEGASVMAIYPSGRKEILLSVNGKNSYGGYVGAKPAYCKYKANGDLDELKAF
;
A
#
# COMPACT_ATOMS: atom_id res chain seq x y z
N MET A 1 -4.78 3.27 53.24
CA MET A 1 -4.27 2.40 52.17
C MET A 1 -5.10 2.66 50.93
N LEU A 2 -4.54 3.29 49.90
CA LEU A 2 -5.24 3.64 48.66
C LEU A 2 -4.80 2.65 47.57
N SER A 3 -5.70 1.76 47.14
CA SER A 3 -5.41 0.75 46.13
C SER A 3 -5.50 1.36 44.72
N LEU A 4 -4.38 1.41 44.00
CA LEU A 4 -4.32 1.76 42.58
C LEU A 4 -4.83 0.57 41.75
N ALA A 5 -5.96 0.73 41.07
CA ALA A 5 -6.39 -0.19 40.03
C ALA A 5 -5.72 0.22 38.70
N LEU A 6 -4.79 -0.60 38.22
CA LEU A 6 -4.25 -0.50 36.86
C LEU A 6 -5.34 -0.97 35.88
N VAL A 7 -5.95 -0.03 35.16
CA VAL A 7 -6.82 -0.35 34.02
C VAL A 7 -5.92 -0.63 32.83
N SER A 8 -5.70 -1.91 32.54
CA SER A 8 -5.10 -2.37 31.28
C SER A 8 -6.08 -2.05 30.14
N GLY A 9 -5.80 -0.98 29.39
CA GLY A 9 -6.52 -0.68 28.16
C GLY A 9 -6.34 -1.80 27.13
N PRO A 10 -7.35 -2.06 26.28
CA PRO A 10 -7.23 -3.08 25.25
C PRO A 10 -6.16 -2.67 24.25
N VAL A 11 -5.18 -3.55 24.07
CA VAL A 11 -4.25 -3.51 22.94
C VAL A 11 -5.09 -3.72 21.67
N ILE A 12 -5.19 -2.70 20.83
CA ILE A 12 -5.74 -2.85 19.47
C ILE A 12 -4.68 -3.58 18.65
N ALA A 13 -4.69 -4.91 18.74
CA ALA A 13 -3.96 -5.76 17.81
C ALA A 13 -4.63 -5.64 16.43
N GLY A 14 -3.84 -5.42 15.38
CA GLY A 14 -4.33 -5.56 14.02
C GLY A 14 -5.01 -6.92 13.87
N GLN A 15 -6.20 -6.95 13.26
CA GLN A 15 -6.92 -8.21 13.07
C GLN A 15 -6.25 -9.00 11.95
N THR A 16 -5.36 -9.92 12.32
CA THR A 16 -4.84 -10.93 11.42
C THR A 16 -5.96 -11.90 11.06
N VAL A 17 -6.35 -11.96 9.79
CA VAL A 17 -7.38 -12.88 9.29
C VAL A 17 -6.69 -13.97 8.49
N HIS A 18 -6.81 -15.23 8.86
CA HIS A 18 -6.25 -16.34 8.12
C HIS A 18 -7.26 -16.86 7.09
N LYS A 19 -6.80 -17.08 5.85
CA LYS A 19 -7.53 -17.82 4.82
C LYS A 19 -7.16 -19.29 4.92
N CYS A 20 -8.07 -20.09 5.46
CA CYS A 20 -7.91 -21.53 5.67
C CYS A 20 -8.63 -22.34 4.58
N PRO A 21 -8.12 -23.52 4.22
CA PRO A 21 -8.89 -24.48 3.43
C PRO A 21 -10.08 -24.98 4.23
N GLY A 22 -11.30 -24.78 3.72
CA GLY A 22 -12.52 -25.30 4.35
C GLY A 22 -12.80 -26.75 3.96
N PRO A 23 -13.63 -27.45 4.74
CA PRO A 23 -13.95 -28.87 4.54
C PRO A 23 -14.59 -29.19 3.18
N ASP A 24 -15.24 -28.20 2.55
CA ASP A 24 -15.88 -28.34 1.23
C ASP A 24 -14.99 -27.82 0.07
N GLY A 25 -13.69 -27.60 0.31
CA GLY A 25 -12.77 -26.97 -0.64
C GLY A 25 -12.97 -25.45 -0.81
N LYS A 26 -13.93 -24.85 -0.11
CA LYS A 26 -14.16 -23.40 -0.08
C LYS A 26 -13.27 -22.74 0.99
N PRO A 27 -12.63 -21.60 0.71
CA PRO A 27 -11.80 -20.92 1.71
C PRO A 27 -12.65 -20.35 2.85
N VAL A 28 -12.23 -20.59 4.08
CA VAL A 28 -12.82 -20.02 5.31
C VAL A 28 -11.88 -18.97 5.86
N TYR A 29 -12.43 -17.82 6.26
CA TYR A 29 -11.65 -16.71 6.84
C TYR A 29 -11.89 -16.68 8.35
N GLN A 30 -10.82 -16.75 9.14
CA GLN A 30 -10.92 -16.81 10.60
C GLN A 30 -9.78 -16.03 11.26
N GLN A 31 -10.03 -15.50 12.47
CA GLN A 31 -9.02 -14.75 13.23
C GLN A 31 -8.00 -15.66 13.93
N ASN A 32 -8.33 -16.95 14.08
CA ASN A 32 -7.43 -17.95 14.67
C ASN A 32 -6.59 -18.61 13.58
N ALA A 33 -5.37 -19.03 13.92
CA ALA A 33 -4.53 -19.83 13.04
C ALA A 33 -5.28 -21.05 12.49
N CYS A 34 -5.06 -21.40 11.22
CA CYS A 34 -5.68 -22.58 10.63
C CYS A 34 -5.24 -23.83 11.38
N SER A 35 -6.18 -24.73 11.67
CA SER A 35 -5.94 -25.97 12.42
C SER A 35 -4.80 -26.82 11.85
N ASP A 36 -4.58 -26.72 10.54
CA ASP A 36 -3.63 -27.54 9.80
C ASP A 36 -2.33 -26.77 9.47
N GLY A 37 -2.18 -25.53 9.96
CA GLY A 37 -1.04 -24.66 9.67
C GLY A 37 -0.93 -24.15 8.22
N ALA A 38 -1.67 -24.73 7.27
CA ALA A 38 -1.66 -24.40 5.84
C ALA A 38 -2.52 -23.16 5.47
N GLY A 39 -2.54 -22.15 6.34
CA GLY A 39 -3.28 -20.91 6.12
C GLY A 39 -2.46 -19.82 5.48
N ALA A 40 -3.05 -19.06 4.56
CA ALA A 40 -2.48 -17.78 4.16
C ALA A 40 -2.91 -16.69 5.14
N GLU A 41 -1.94 -15.99 5.74
CA GLU A 41 -2.21 -14.84 6.59
C GLU A 41 -2.65 -13.65 5.72
N LEU A 42 -3.86 -13.14 5.96
CA LEU A 42 -4.37 -11.91 5.36
C LEU A 42 -4.34 -10.81 6.40
N ASN A 43 -3.42 -9.88 6.21
CA ASN A 43 -3.44 -8.60 6.92
C ASN A 43 -4.43 -7.68 6.22
N ILE A 44 -5.70 -7.73 6.64
CA ILE A 44 -6.75 -6.86 6.13
C ILE A 44 -6.69 -5.54 6.93
N GLU A 45 -6.00 -4.54 6.37
CA GLU A 45 -6.02 -3.19 6.93
C GLU A 45 -7.28 -2.44 6.53
N THR A 46 -8.26 -2.42 7.41
CA THR A 46 -9.36 -1.43 7.40
C THR A 46 -8.93 -0.25 8.26
N GLY A 47 -8.26 0.76 7.69
CA GLY A 47 -7.77 1.87 8.51
C GLY A 47 -7.32 3.11 7.75
N ARG A 48 -7.41 4.26 8.42
CA ARG A 48 -6.75 5.52 8.02
C ARG A 48 -5.24 5.38 8.20
N PRO A 49 -4.41 6.08 7.41
CA PRO A 49 -2.97 6.11 7.64
C PRO A 49 -2.66 6.66 9.04
N SER A 50 -1.66 6.09 9.70
CA SER A 50 -1.15 6.58 11.00
C SER A 50 -0.35 7.87 10.82
N GLN A 51 0.28 8.04 9.66
CA GLN A 51 1.00 9.25 9.29
C GLN A 51 0.80 9.54 7.81
N SER A 52 0.66 10.82 7.47
CA SER A 52 0.73 11.30 6.10
C SER A 52 1.76 12.44 6.03
N ARG A 53 2.60 12.40 4.99
CA ARG A 53 3.60 13.44 4.72
C ARG A 53 3.79 13.61 3.23
N ARG A 54 4.52 14.67 2.83
CA ARG A 54 5.05 14.74 1.47
C ARG A 54 6.04 13.59 1.24
N ALA A 55 5.95 12.98 0.07
CA ALA A 55 6.96 12.01 -0.39
C ALA A 55 8.30 12.74 -0.62
N THR A 56 9.42 12.08 -0.35
CA THR A 56 10.74 12.61 -0.70
C THR A 56 10.99 12.44 -2.20
N GLN A 57 12.01 13.12 -2.72
CA GLN A 57 12.34 13.00 -4.16
C GLN A 57 12.76 11.58 -4.52
N GLU A 58 13.52 10.92 -3.66
CA GLU A 58 13.98 9.54 -3.87
C GLU A 58 12.82 8.55 -3.91
N GLU A 59 11.83 8.73 -3.04
CA GLU A 59 10.59 7.93 -3.01
C GLU A 59 9.77 8.12 -4.29
N ILE A 60 9.68 9.36 -4.77
CA ILE A 60 9.01 9.71 -6.03
C ILE A 60 9.74 9.07 -7.21
N ASP A 61 11.05 9.21 -7.29
CA ASP A 61 11.86 8.71 -8.39
C ASP A 61 11.82 7.18 -8.46
N GLN A 62 11.90 6.51 -7.31
CA GLN A 62 11.76 5.06 -7.23
C GLN A 62 10.38 4.60 -7.73
N CYS A 63 9.31 5.25 -7.28
CA CYS A 63 7.96 4.92 -7.73
C CYS A 63 7.77 5.19 -9.22
N LEU A 64 8.24 6.33 -9.73
CA LEU A 64 8.17 6.69 -11.14
C LEU A 64 8.96 5.73 -12.02
N GLN A 65 10.13 5.26 -11.56
CA GLN A 65 10.93 4.28 -12.29
C GLN A 65 10.20 2.94 -12.41
N LEU A 66 9.54 2.48 -11.34
CA LEU A 66 8.71 1.28 -11.38
C LEU A 66 7.53 1.45 -12.36
N ILE A 67 6.91 2.63 -12.39
CA ILE A 67 5.84 2.96 -13.35
C ILE A 67 6.38 2.86 -14.80
N LYS A 68 7.53 3.48 -15.09
CA LYS A 68 8.18 3.43 -16.42
C LYS A 68 8.44 2.00 -16.88
N ILE A 69 8.87 1.11 -15.97
CA ILE A 69 9.17 -0.29 -16.27
C ILE A 69 7.88 -1.10 -16.49
N ARG A 70 6.86 -0.89 -15.66
CA ARG A 70 5.64 -1.70 -15.67
C ARG A 70 4.69 -1.37 -16.81
N TYR A 71 4.62 -0.10 -17.18
CA TYR A 71 3.68 0.43 -18.16
C TYR A 71 4.44 0.81 -19.43
N ASN A 72 3.99 0.29 -20.57
CA ASN A 72 4.59 0.57 -21.89
C ASN A 72 4.19 1.96 -22.40
N TYR A 73 4.67 3.02 -21.74
CA TYR A 73 4.50 4.38 -22.22
C TYR A 73 5.24 4.56 -23.55
N LYS A 74 4.65 5.36 -24.46
CA LYS A 74 5.25 5.63 -25.77
C LYS A 74 6.57 6.38 -25.67
N ASP A 75 6.66 7.31 -24.72
CA ASP A 75 7.85 8.09 -24.40
C ASP A 75 8.06 8.06 -22.87
N PRO A 76 8.71 7.01 -22.34
CA PRO A 76 8.94 6.86 -20.90
C PRO A 76 9.77 8.00 -20.30
N GLU A 77 10.67 8.60 -21.08
CA GLU A 77 11.53 9.70 -20.62
C GLU A 77 10.78 11.03 -20.53
N SER A 78 9.63 11.15 -21.18
CA SER A 78 8.73 12.29 -20.97
C SER A 78 7.92 12.25 -19.68
N LEU A 79 7.91 11.13 -18.95
CA LEU A 79 7.11 11.03 -17.73
C LEU A 79 7.64 11.98 -16.66
N ARG A 80 6.73 12.77 -16.10
CA ARG A 80 6.99 13.69 -15.00
C ARG A 80 5.89 13.63 -13.97
N VAL A 81 6.24 13.98 -12.73
CA VAL A 81 5.28 14.17 -11.66
C VAL A 81 4.86 15.63 -11.60
N GLU A 82 3.56 15.87 -11.50
CA GLU A 82 2.98 17.19 -11.37
C GLU A 82 2.30 17.33 -10.00
N GLY A 83 2.44 18.51 -9.38
CA GLY A 83 1.82 18.79 -8.08
C GLY A 83 2.49 18.09 -6.89
N ALA A 84 1.74 17.99 -5.80
CA ALA A 84 2.24 17.40 -4.56
C ALA A 84 2.10 15.87 -4.58
N SER A 85 3.13 15.19 -4.10
CA SER A 85 3.14 13.74 -3.88
C SER A 85 3.02 13.43 -2.40
N VAL A 86 2.15 12.48 -2.05
CA VAL A 86 1.83 12.16 -0.66
C VAL A 86 2.26 10.73 -0.36
N MET A 87 2.97 10.56 0.76
CA MET A 87 3.28 9.27 1.35
C MET A 87 2.34 9.05 2.54
N ALA A 88 1.51 8.01 2.44
CA ALA A 88 0.70 7.48 3.53
C ALA A 88 1.43 6.28 4.16
N ILE A 89 1.58 6.31 5.49
CA ILE A 89 2.16 5.22 6.27
C ILE A 89 1.05 4.66 7.15
N TYR A 90 0.88 3.35 7.12
CA TYR A 90 -0.16 2.65 7.86
C TYR A 90 0.41 1.99 9.12
N PRO A 91 -0.42 1.68 10.14
CA PRO A 91 0.03 1.03 11.37
C PRO A 91 0.80 -0.28 11.17
N SER A 92 0.52 -1.05 10.11
CA SER A 92 1.28 -2.26 9.77
C SER A 92 2.71 -1.99 9.32
N GLY A 93 3.07 -0.73 9.02
CA GLY A 93 4.31 -0.35 8.34
C GLY A 93 4.19 -0.35 6.82
N ARG A 94 3.05 -0.74 6.25
CA ARG A 94 2.75 -0.56 4.82
C ARG A 94 2.80 0.92 4.45
N LYS A 95 3.22 1.18 3.21
CA LYS A 95 3.41 2.53 2.67
C LYS A 95 2.69 2.66 1.35
N GLU A 96 2.13 3.82 1.09
CA GLU A 96 1.48 4.14 -0.18
C GLU A 96 1.90 5.53 -0.63
N ILE A 97 2.50 5.61 -1.81
CA ILE A 97 2.81 6.88 -2.46
C ILE A 97 1.71 7.16 -3.47
N LEU A 98 1.07 8.32 -3.38
CA LEU A 98 0.17 8.86 -4.39
C LEU A 98 0.88 9.98 -5.16
N LEU A 99 0.94 9.82 -6.48
CA LEU A 99 1.54 10.73 -7.46
C LEU A 99 0.48 11.21 -8.46
N SER A 100 0.73 12.35 -9.11
CA SER A 100 0.06 12.70 -10.37
C SER A 100 1.10 12.68 -11.49
N VAL A 101 1.01 11.71 -12.41
CA VAL A 101 1.98 11.48 -13.48
C VAL A 101 1.43 11.97 -14.80
N ASN A 102 2.24 12.73 -15.54
CA ASN A 102 1.92 13.22 -16.88
C ASN A 102 3.02 12.79 -17.85
N GLY A 103 2.63 12.39 -19.05
CA GLY A 103 3.53 11.97 -20.11
C GLY A 103 3.10 12.53 -21.44
N LYS A 104 4.03 12.62 -22.39
CA LYS A 104 3.69 13.03 -23.75
C LYS A 104 2.90 11.93 -24.46
N ASN A 105 1.89 12.34 -25.21
CA ASN A 105 1.19 11.47 -26.15
C ASN A 105 1.99 11.32 -27.46
N SER A 106 1.46 10.59 -28.44
CA SER A 106 2.12 10.40 -29.75
C SER A 106 2.29 11.67 -30.59
N TYR A 107 1.65 12.77 -30.21
CA TYR A 107 1.79 14.07 -30.86
C TYR A 107 2.78 14.97 -30.11
N GLY A 108 3.48 14.45 -29.09
CA GLY A 108 4.49 15.17 -28.32
C GLY A 108 3.92 16.11 -27.24
N GLY A 109 2.60 16.13 -27.06
CA GLY A 109 1.91 17.01 -26.11
C GLY A 109 1.57 16.33 -24.79
N TYR A 110 1.60 17.10 -23.70
CA TYR A 110 1.04 16.70 -22.40
C TYR A 110 -0.46 16.97 -22.38
N VAL A 111 -1.25 15.99 -21.96
CA VAL A 111 -2.73 16.08 -21.98
C VAL A 111 -3.36 16.07 -20.58
N GLY A 112 -2.54 16.20 -19.55
CA GLY A 112 -2.93 16.32 -18.15
C GLY A 112 -2.45 15.14 -17.32
N ALA A 113 -2.11 15.43 -16.06
CA ALA A 113 -1.66 14.41 -15.13
C ALA A 113 -2.79 13.46 -14.73
N LYS A 114 -2.44 12.19 -14.55
CA LYS A 114 -3.31 11.15 -14.03
C LYS A 114 -2.77 10.64 -12.70
N PRO A 115 -3.63 10.22 -11.76
CA PRO A 115 -3.14 9.65 -10.53
C PRO A 115 -2.32 8.40 -10.83
N ALA A 116 -1.33 8.14 -9.99
CA ALA A 116 -0.61 6.87 -9.95
C ALA A 116 -0.25 6.57 -8.50
N TYR A 117 -0.12 5.30 -8.15
CA TYR A 117 0.28 4.91 -6.82
C TYR A 117 1.23 3.72 -6.81
N CYS A 118 2.15 3.76 -5.85
CA CYS A 118 3.01 2.64 -5.46
C CYS A 118 2.69 2.26 -4.03
N LYS A 119 2.24 1.02 -3.81
CA LYS A 119 2.00 0.45 -2.50
C LYS A 119 3.11 -0.51 -2.16
N TYR A 120 3.64 -0.39 -0.96
CA TYR A 120 4.73 -1.19 -0.44
C TYR A 120 4.26 -1.94 0.81
N LYS A 121 4.76 -3.16 0.94
CA LYS A 121 4.65 -3.98 2.15
C LYS A 121 5.49 -3.36 3.26
N ALA A 122 5.25 -3.80 4.50
CA ALA A 122 6.01 -3.35 5.67
C ALA A 122 7.52 -3.64 5.57
N ASN A 123 7.89 -4.71 4.86
CA ASN A 123 9.29 -5.08 4.60
C ASN A 123 9.95 -4.24 3.49
N GLY A 124 9.22 -3.33 2.85
CA GLY A 124 9.71 -2.46 1.78
C GLY A 124 9.51 -3.01 0.36
N ASP A 125 9.04 -4.25 0.21
CA ASP A 125 8.76 -4.81 -1.11
C ASP A 125 7.56 -4.12 -1.77
N LEU A 126 7.60 -4.02 -3.10
CA LEU A 126 6.45 -3.55 -3.88
C LEU A 126 5.28 -4.54 -3.74
N ASP A 127 4.12 -4.03 -3.33
CA ASP A 127 2.87 -4.78 -3.19
C ASP A 127 1.99 -4.59 -4.44
N GLU A 128 1.71 -3.34 -4.78
CA GLU A 128 0.84 -2.97 -5.89
C GLU A 128 1.38 -1.71 -6.58
N LEU A 129 1.24 -1.67 -7.90
CA LEU A 129 1.62 -0.54 -8.73
C LEU A 129 0.51 -0.22 -9.71
N LYS A 130 -0.03 1.00 -9.66
CA LYS A 130 -1.08 1.44 -10.60
C LYS A 130 -0.82 2.82 -11.17
N ALA A 131 -1.03 2.97 -12.46
CA ALA A 131 -1.11 4.26 -13.14
C ALA A 131 -2.37 4.28 -14.02
N PHE A 132 -3.02 5.45 -14.12
CA PHE A 132 -4.30 5.64 -14.81
C PHE A 132 -4.15 6.46 -16.10
#